data_AF-A0A2B7X5F5-F1
#
_entry.id   AF-A0A2B7X5F5-F1
#
_cell.length_a   1.000
_cell.length_b   1.000
_cell.length_c   1.000
_cell.angle_alpha   90.00
_cell.angle_beta   90.00
_cell.angle_gamma   90.00
#
_symmetry.space_group_name_H-M   'P 1'
#
loop_
_entity.id
_entity.type
_entity.pdbx_description
1 polymer ?
#
loop_
_entity_poly.entity_id
_entity_poly.type
_entity_poly.pdbx_seq_one_letter_code
_entity_poly.pdbx_strand_id
1 'polypeptide(L)'
;MTSPQTLPLVLFLSHILLITFLATLTPATSRLRPLLFPLILIIAYLQSSTALSLPRSTFAGSLASTPFTLTIHALNILFLNPIDARNPGVNHSIGYNLRGIGTRWLAKNTPDFPAFYRKHGNIINSKNGDRGEPQPQPHRLPFLLRQSAILIWQYLLIDLCSAASAMQSAEETERLQGAGMEFVIVHATREQWIARLSTAVVSWFVMSRLLIDSVARLMSVVIVGTGMSRAEEWPPMFGGMGDAYTLRGFW
;
A
#
# COMPACT_ATOMS: atom_id res chain seq x y z
N MET A 1 27.10 -6.50 6.73
CA MET A 1 27.23 -5.18 6.09
C MET A 1 26.14 -5.06 5.04
N THR A 2 25.03 -4.39 5.36
CA THR A 2 23.97 -4.08 4.38
C THR A 2 24.50 -3.04 3.40
N SER A 3 24.28 -3.22 2.09
CA SER A 3 24.63 -2.18 1.14
C SER A 3 23.87 -0.88 1.49
N PRO A 4 24.46 0.31 1.29
CA PRO A 4 23.79 1.58 1.63
C PRO A 4 22.43 1.76 0.94
N GLN A 5 22.18 1.01 -0.15
CA GLN A 5 20.93 1.03 -0.90
C GLN A 5 19.81 0.20 -0.25
N THR A 6 20.11 -0.78 0.59
CA THR A 6 19.06 -1.60 1.25
C THR A 6 18.57 -1.03 2.57
N LEU A 7 19.33 -0.10 3.17
CA LEU A 7 18.99 0.50 4.46
C LEU A 7 17.59 1.18 4.47
N PRO A 8 17.20 1.99 3.47
CA PRO A 8 15.87 2.61 3.44
C PRO A 8 14.72 1.58 3.44
N LEU A 9 14.91 0.43 2.79
CA LEU A 9 13.93 -0.66 2.74
C LEU A 9 13.82 -1.37 4.09
N VAL A 10 14.96 -1.62 4.76
CA VAL A 10 14.97 -2.22 6.10
C VAL A 10 14.28 -1.29 7.10
N LEU A 11 14.53 0.02 7.01
CA LEU A 11 13.86 1.02 7.85
C LEU A 11 12.36 1.05 7.59
N PHE A 12 11.93 0.99 6.33
CA PHE A 12 10.52 0.89 5.95
C PHE A 12 9.82 -0.32 6.56
N LEU A 13 10.42 -1.51 6.43
CA LEU A 13 9.88 -2.73 7.02
C LEU A 13 9.84 -2.64 8.55
N SER A 14 10.89 -2.11 9.17
CA SER A 14 10.99 -1.92 10.62
C SER A 14 9.91 -0.97 11.14
N HIS A 15 9.64 0.12 10.39
CA HIS A 15 8.61 1.09 10.71
C HIS A 15 7.23 0.42 10.76
N ILE A 16 6.89 -0.35 9.73
CA ILE A 16 5.61 -1.06 9.65
C ILE A 16 5.50 -2.11 10.76
N LEU A 17 6.53 -2.95 10.93
CA LEU A 17 6.52 -4.01 11.94
C LEU A 17 6.38 -3.45 13.36
N LEU A 18 7.04 -2.34 13.68
CA LEU A 18 6.92 -1.71 14.99
C LEU A 18 5.51 -1.16 15.24
N ILE A 19 4.92 -0.49 14.24
CA ILE A 19 3.53 -0.02 14.31
C ILE A 19 2.58 -1.21 14.52
N THR A 20 2.77 -2.27 13.73
CA THR A 20 1.93 -3.47 13.82
C THR A 20 2.07 -4.16 15.17
N PHE A 21 3.29 -4.33 15.66
CA PHE A 21 3.58 -4.89 16.98
C PHE A 21 2.85 -4.13 18.09
N LEU A 22 2.97 -2.79 18.10
CA LEU A 22 2.31 -1.95 19.09
C LEU A 22 0.78 -2.06 19.02
N ALA A 23 0.21 -2.03 17.83
CA ALA A 23 -1.24 -2.06 17.67
C ALA A 23 -1.85 -3.45 18.00
N THR A 24 -1.14 -4.55 17.68
CA THR A 24 -1.63 -5.93 17.88
C THR A 24 -1.37 -6.49 19.28
N LEU A 25 -0.25 -6.15 19.91
CA LEU A 25 0.19 -6.81 21.15
C LEU A 25 0.03 -5.93 22.38
N THR A 26 -0.31 -4.65 22.22
CA THR A 26 -0.50 -3.74 23.36
C THR A 26 -1.96 -3.30 23.48
N PRO A 27 -2.53 -3.25 24.70
CA PRO A 27 -3.83 -2.63 24.92
C PRO A 27 -3.85 -1.14 24.53
N ALA A 28 -5.03 -0.60 24.26
CA ALA A 28 -5.22 0.84 23.97
C ALA A 28 -4.64 1.76 25.06
N THR A 29 -4.69 1.31 26.32
CA THR A 29 -4.21 2.05 27.50
C THR A 29 -2.73 1.80 27.83
N SER A 30 -2.01 1.06 26.98
CA SER A 30 -0.62 0.69 27.25
C SER A 30 0.32 1.89 27.24
N ARG A 31 1.15 2.00 28.27
CA ARG A 31 2.24 2.99 28.34
C ARG A 31 3.37 2.72 27.32
N LEU A 32 3.40 1.53 26.71
CA LEU A 32 4.38 1.20 25.67
C LEU A 32 4.16 2.02 24.40
N ARG A 33 2.93 2.43 24.09
CA ARG A 33 2.62 3.22 22.89
C ARG A 33 3.30 4.60 22.92
N PRO A 34 3.07 5.46 23.95
CA PRO A 34 3.78 6.73 24.01
C PRO A 34 5.29 6.57 24.23
N LEU A 35 5.74 5.49 24.90
CA LEU A 35 7.16 5.24 25.12
C LEU A 35 7.92 4.89 23.82
N LEU A 36 7.30 4.10 22.93
CA LEU A 36 7.91 3.64 21.68
C LEU A 36 7.56 4.51 20.47
N PHE A 37 6.64 5.46 20.60
CA PHE A 37 6.33 6.40 19.51
C PHE A 37 7.52 7.28 19.09
N PRO A 38 8.40 7.77 19.99
CA PRO A 38 9.64 8.43 19.59
C PRO A 38 10.53 7.55 18.69
N LEU A 39 10.56 6.23 18.92
CA LEU A 39 11.30 5.29 18.07
C LEU A 39 10.68 5.22 16.67
N ILE A 40 9.35 5.25 16.54
CA ILE A 40 8.66 5.36 15.25
C ILE A 40 9.11 6.63 14.51
N LEU A 41 9.17 7.79 15.20
CA LEU A 41 9.62 9.05 14.61
C LEU A 41 11.09 9.01 14.18
N ILE A 42 11.95 8.38 14.98
CA ILE A 42 13.38 8.20 14.64
C ILE A 42 13.51 7.33 13.38
N ILE A 43 12.82 6.20 13.31
CA ILE A 43 12.83 5.33 12.13
C ILE A 43 12.32 6.09 10.90
N ALA A 44 11.25 6.86 11.05
CA ALA A 44 10.69 7.69 9.98
C ALA A 44 11.71 8.72 9.46
N TYR A 45 12.38 9.43 10.38
CA TYR A 45 13.43 10.40 10.05
C TYR A 45 14.62 9.74 9.33
N LEU A 46 15.10 8.61 9.85
CA LEU A 46 16.20 7.86 9.25
C LEU A 46 15.80 7.34 7.86
N GLN A 47 14.57 6.88 7.68
CA GLN A 47 14.09 6.42 6.37
C GLN A 47 14.05 7.58 5.37
N SER A 48 13.48 8.73 5.72
CA SER A 48 13.44 9.90 4.83
C SER A 48 14.83 10.41 4.49
N SER A 49 15.72 10.54 5.47
CA SER A 49 17.09 11.04 5.26
C SER A 49 17.95 10.09 4.43
N THR A 50 17.84 8.77 4.65
CA THR A 50 18.59 7.78 3.87
C THR A 50 18.00 7.59 2.47
N ALA A 51 16.69 7.77 2.27
CA ALA A 51 16.08 7.74 0.94
C ALA A 51 16.62 8.84 0.02
N LEU A 52 17.04 10.00 0.56
CA LEU A 52 17.68 11.07 -0.22
C LEU A 52 19.07 10.69 -0.76
N SER A 53 19.70 9.66 -0.21
CA SER A 53 20.99 9.14 -0.70
C SER A 53 20.84 8.19 -1.89
N LEU A 54 19.61 7.76 -2.20
CA LEU A 54 19.35 6.93 -3.38
C LEU A 54 19.51 7.77 -4.66
N PRO A 55 19.88 7.14 -5.80
CA PRO A 55 19.90 7.81 -7.09
C PRO A 55 18.57 8.52 -7.34
N ARG A 56 18.65 9.75 -7.87
CA ARG A 56 17.48 10.59 -8.17
C ARG A 56 16.52 9.82 -9.07
N SER A 57 15.49 9.27 -8.44
CA SER A 57 14.48 8.44 -9.06
C SER A 57 13.15 8.75 -8.39
N THR A 58 12.07 8.57 -9.15
CA THR A 58 10.70 8.65 -8.62
C THR A 58 10.48 7.68 -7.45
N PHE A 59 11.20 6.56 -7.45
CA PHE A 59 11.25 5.60 -6.36
C PHE A 59 11.85 6.21 -5.08
N ALA A 60 13.00 6.88 -5.17
CA ALA A 60 13.63 7.54 -4.02
C ALA A 60 12.71 8.61 -3.40
N GLY A 61 12.05 9.43 -4.23
CA GLY A 61 11.09 10.43 -3.77
C GLY A 61 9.86 9.82 -3.09
N SER A 62 9.33 8.72 -3.63
CA SER A 62 8.21 7.97 -3.03
C SER A 62 8.62 7.34 -1.69
N LEU A 63 9.80 6.73 -1.63
CA LEU A 63 10.30 6.11 -0.41
C LEU A 63 10.61 7.13 0.69
N ALA A 64 11.01 8.35 0.32
CA ALA A 64 11.25 9.46 1.23
C ALA A 64 9.97 10.06 1.82
N SER A 65 8.85 10.03 1.08
CA SER A 65 7.55 10.55 1.52
C SER A 65 6.71 9.55 2.31
N THR A 66 6.89 8.24 2.07
CA THR A 66 6.14 7.17 2.74
C THR A 66 6.20 7.20 4.28
N PRO A 67 7.33 7.53 4.95
CA PRO A 67 7.41 7.65 6.40
C PRO A 67 6.36 8.56 7.01
N PHE A 68 6.07 9.69 6.34
CA PHE A 68 5.09 10.65 6.81
C PHE A 68 3.69 10.02 6.91
N THR A 69 3.27 9.34 5.84
CA THR A 69 1.98 8.63 5.80
C THR A 69 1.89 7.54 6.87
N LEU A 70 2.96 6.76 7.04
CA LEU A 70 3.03 5.71 8.06
C LEU A 70 2.96 6.28 9.49
N THR A 71 3.65 7.39 9.76
CA THR A 71 3.63 8.04 11.06
C THR A 71 2.26 8.64 11.38
N ILE A 72 1.59 9.27 10.40
CA ILE A 72 0.20 9.73 10.57
C ILE A 72 -0.73 8.55 10.85
N HIS A 73 -0.56 7.45 10.11
CA HIS A 73 -1.33 6.24 10.33
C HIS A 73 -1.10 5.69 11.75
N ALA A 74 0.16 5.63 12.20
CA ALA A 74 0.52 5.24 13.56
C ALA A 74 -0.14 6.14 14.61
N LEU A 75 -0.08 7.47 14.43
CA LEU A 75 -0.72 8.43 15.33
C LEU A 75 -2.23 8.14 15.46
N ASN A 76 -2.88 7.88 14.32
CA ASN A 76 -4.30 7.55 14.29
C ASN A 76 -4.60 6.25 15.05
N ILE A 77 -3.94 5.14 14.72
CA ILE A 77 -4.30 3.82 15.27
C ILE A 77 -3.75 3.57 16.68
N LEU A 78 -2.75 4.33 17.13
CA LEU A 78 -2.18 4.19 18.48
C LEU A 78 -2.83 5.14 19.49
N PHE A 79 -3.27 6.34 19.08
CA PHE A 79 -3.73 7.38 20.00
C PHE A 79 -5.11 7.97 19.69
N LEU A 80 -5.42 8.33 18.43
CA LEU A 80 -6.68 9.02 18.11
C LEU A 80 -7.88 8.06 18.07
N ASN A 81 -7.70 6.93 17.40
CA ASN A 81 -8.64 5.83 17.29
C ASN A 81 -7.92 4.54 17.70
N PRO A 82 -7.56 4.41 19.01
CA PRO A 82 -6.68 3.36 19.46
C PRO A 82 -7.32 2.00 19.21
N ILE A 83 -6.64 1.18 18.42
CA ILE A 83 -7.01 -0.22 18.25
C ILE A 83 -6.72 -0.95 19.56
N ASP A 84 -7.63 -1.80 20.04
CA ASP A 84 -7.42 -2.57 21.27
C ASP A 84 -7.25 -4.05 20.95
N ALA A 85 -6.05 -4.57 21.23
CA ALA A 85 -5.69 -5.98 21.10
C ALA A 85 -6.66 -6.92 21.85
N ARG A 86 -7.31 -6.43 22.91
CA ARG A 86 -8.22 -7.21 23.75
C ARG A 86 -9.65 -7.29 23.23
N ASN A 87 -9.99 -6.57 22.15
CA ASN A 87 -11.33 -6.62 21.56
C ASN A 87 -11.38 -7.64 20.40
N PRO A 88 -11.92 -8.86 20.62
CA PRO A 88 -11.93 -9.94 19.62
C PRO A 88 -12.85 -9.71 18.41
N GLY A 89 -13.45 -8.52 18.27
CA GLY A 89 -14.29 -8.13 17.15
C GLY A 89 -13.65 -7.14 16.17
N VAL A 90 -12.47 -6.60 16.50
CA VAL A 90 -11.75 -5.69 15.61
C VAL A 90 -10.81 -6.52 14.74
N ASN A 91 -11.20 -6.73 13.48
CA ASN A 91 -10.46 -7.57 12.55
C ASN A 91 -9.27 -6.81 11.97
N HIS A 92 -8.12 -7.04 12.57
CA HIS A 92 -6.93 -6.22 12.52
C HIS A 92 -6.16 -6.28 11.19
N SER A 93 -6.62 -5.52 10.18
CA SER A 93 -5.76 -5.17 9.06
C SER A 93 -4.80 -4.04 9.44
N ILE A 94 -3.81 -4.37 10.27
CA ILE A 94 -2.92 -3.41 10.94
C ILE A 94 -1.68 -3.02 10.07
N GLY A 95 -1.65 -3.44 8.79
CA GLY A 95 -0.63 -3.00 7.83
C GLY A 95 -0.95 -1.64 7.17
N TYR A 96 -0.51 -1.46 5.92
CA TYR A 96 -0.88 -0.32 5.04
C TYR A 96 -2.38 -0.29 4.68
N ASN A 97 -3.26 -0.87 5.51
CA ASN A 97 -4.69 -0.93 5.29
C ASN A 97 -5.39 0.18 6.08
N LEU A 98 -5.52 1.32 5.41
CA LEU A 98 -6.18 2.53 5.94
C LEU A 98 -7.70 2.37 6.17
N ARG A 99 -8.29 1.22 5.84
CA ARG A 99 -9.75 1.06 5.75
C ARG A 99 -10.44 0.69 7.03
N GLY A 100 -9.71 0.38 8.10
CA GLY A 100 -10.34 0.01 9.39
C GLY A 100 -11.25 -1.20 9.28
N ILE A 101 -10.79 -2.29 8.65
CA ILE A 101 -11.54 -3.56 8.57
C ILE A 101 -11.98 -4.00 9.98
N GLY A 102 -13.25 -4.35 10.15
CA GLY A 102 -13.81 -4.72 11.46
C GLY A 102 -13.87 -3.60 12.50
N THR A 103 -13.70 -2.33 12.11
CA THR A 103 -13.86 -1.18 13.01
C THR A 103 -15.11 -0.37 12.65
N ARG A 104 -15.52 0.53 13.56
CA ARG A 104 -16.62 1.49 13.32
C ARG A 104 -16.35 2.49 12.18
N TRP A 105 -15.09 2.66 11.78
CA TRP A 105 -14.68 3.55 10.69
C TRP A 105 -14.31 2.78 9.41
N LEU A 106 -14.86 1.57 9.25
CA LEU A 106 -14.72 0.80 8.01
C LEU A 106 -15.10 1.67 6.80
N ALA A 107 -14.18 1.77 5.84
CA ALA A 107 -14.45 2.45 4.58
C ALA A 107 -15.69 1.85 3.90
N LYS A 108 -16.66 2.72 3.58
CA LYS A 108 -17.85 2.33 2.79
C LYS A 108 -17.41 1.79 1.43
N ASN A 109 -18.15 0.83 0.88
CA ASN A 109 -17.85 0.20 -0.41
C ASN A 109 -16.51 -0.55 -0.47
N THR A 110 -16.04 -1.11 0.64
CA THR A 110 -14.89 -2.03 0.60
C THR A 110 -15.22 -3.21 -0.33
N PRO A 111 -14.36 -3.52 -1.32
CA PRO A 111 -14.64 -4.58 -2.28
C PRO A 111 -14.78 -5.94 -1.59
N ASP A 112 -15.78 -6.72 -2.02
CA ASP A 112 -15.94 -8.09 -1.56
C ASP A 112 -14.84 -9.01 -2.07
N PHE A 113 -14.64 -10.12 -1.37
CA PHE A 113 -13.76 -11.17 -1.85
C PHE A 113 -14.27 -11.75 -3.19
N PRO A 114 -13.36 -12.04 -4.15
CA PRO A 114 -13.74 -12.64 -5.41
C PRO A 114 -14.54 -13.93 -5.21
N ALA A 115 -15.55 -14.14 -6.08
CA ALA A 115 -16.43 -15.32 -6.04
C ALA A 115 -15.67 -16.66 -6.07
N PHE A 116 -14.42 -16.67 -6.56
CA PHE A 116 -13.48 -17.79 -6.45
C PHE A 116 -13.39 -18.38 -5.03
N TYR A 117 -13.41 -17.53 -4.00
CA TYR A 117 -13.34 -17.98 -2.60
C TYR A 117 -14.67 -18.55 -2.09
N ARG A 118 -15.80 -18.32 -2.78
CA ARG A 118 -17.12 -18.85 -2.40
C ARG A 118 -17.22 -20.37 -2.54
N LYS A 119 -16.49 -20.96 -3.48
CA LYS A 119 -16.50 -22.41 -3.72
C LYS A 119 -15.72 -23.21 -2.68
N HIS A 120 -14.80 -22.55 -1.96
CA HIS A 120 -13.88 -23.20 -1.04
C HIS A 120 -13.93 -22.62 0.37
N GLY A 121 -14.72 -21.59 0.66
CA GLY A 121 -14.72 -20.90 1.94
C GLY A 121 -15.90 -21.26 2.83
N ASN A 122 -15.71 -21.16 4.15
CA ASN A 122 -16.84 -21.15 5.08
C ASN A 122 -17.66 -19.88 4.85
N ILE A 123 -18.98 -20.04 4.83
CA ILE A 123 -19.94 -18.95 4.74
C ILE A 123 -20.21 -18.44 6.16
N ILE A 124 -19.79 -17.22 6.49
CA ILE A 124 -20.15 -16.58 7.76
C ILE A 124 -21.04 -15.36 7.46
N ASN A 125 -22.12 -15.23 8.23
CA ASN A 125 -23.00 -14.06 8.21
C ASN A 125 -22.21 -12.84 8.69
N SER A 126 -21.66 -12.06 7.74
CA SER A 126 -20.98 -10.82 8.05
C SER A 126 -22.01 -9.75 8.38
N LYS A 127 -21.99 -9.25 9.62
CA LYS A 127 -22.85 -8.13 10.07
C LYS A 127 -22.33 -6.74 9.62
N ASN A 128 -21.27 -6.67 8.80
CA ASN A 128 -20.52 -5.44 8.56
C ASN A 128 -20.94 -4.64 7.31
N GLY A 129 -22.18 -4.80 6.83
CA GLY A 129 -22.76 -3.92 5.81
C GLY A 129 -24.25 -4.12 5.68
N ASP A 130 -24.98 -3.06 5.29
CA ASP A 130 -26.44 -2.97 5.13
C ASP A 130 -27.11 -4.05 4.25
N ARG A 131 -26.36 -5.03 3.74
CA ARG A 131 -26.83 -6.07 2.82
C ARG A 131 -27.03 -7.45 3.44
N GLY A 132 -26.55 -7.71 4.67
CA GLY A 132 -26.76 -9.01 5.33
C GLY A 132 -26.26 -10.23 4.54
N GLU A 133 -25.48 -10.04 3.47
CA GLU A 133 -25.05 -11.11 2.60
C GLU A 133 -23.84 -11.83 3.19
N PRO A 134 -23.85 -13.17 3.18
CA PRO A 134 -22.72 -13.94 3.68
C PRO A 134 -21.46 -13.72 2.83
N GLN A 135 -20.36 -13.29 3.46
CA GLN A 135 -19.10 -13.06 2.74
C GLN A 135 -18.27 -14.35 2.66
N PRO A 136 -17.75 -14.69 1.46
CA PRO A 136 -16.93 -15.89 1.29
C PRO A 136 -15.56 -15.72 1.97
N GLN A 137 -15.24 -16.61 2.90
CA GLN A 137 -13.99 -16.54 3.65
C GLN A 137 -12.85 -17.29 2.95
N PRO A 138 -11.75 -16.61 2.58
CA PRO A 138 -10.63 -17.29 1.96
C PRO A 138 -9.86 -18.13 3.00
N HIS A 139 -9.65 -19.42 2.71
CA HIS A 139 -8.68 -20.22 3.46
C HIS A 139 -7.26 -19.65 3.30
N ARG A 140 -6.43 -19.83 4.34
CA ARG A 140 -5.07 -19.28 4.42
C ARG A 140 -4.21 -19.66 3.21
N LEU A 141 -4.13 -20.94 2.85
CA LEU A 141 -3.23 -21.38 1.77
C LEU A 141 -3.67 -20.89 0.37
N PRO A 142 -4.94 -21.04 -0.05
CA PRO A 142 -5.42 -20.46 -1.31
C PRO A 142 -5.26 -18.94 -1.38
N PHE A 143 -5.48 -18.25 -0.26
CA PHE A 143 -5.25 -16.81 -0.15
C PHE A 143 -3.78 -16.48 -0.44
N LEU A 144 -2.85 -17.08 0.31
CA LEU A 144 -1.43 -16.82 0.19
C LEU A 144 -0.92 -17.12 -1.23
N LEU A 145 -1.30 -18.27 -1.81
CA LEU A 145 -0.91 -18.62 -3.18
C LEU A 145 -1.38 -17.57 -4.19
N ARG A 146 -2.64 -17.12 -4.08
CA ARG A 146 -3.18 -16.11 -4.99
C ARG A 146 -2.50 -14.75 -4.80
N GLN A 147 -2.32 -14.30 -3.55
CA GLN A 147 -1.67 -13.02 -3.28
C GLN A 147 -0.22 -13.02 -3.78
N SER A 148 0.51 -14.11 -3.56
CA SER A 148 1.88 -14.29 -4.07
C SER A 148 1.91 -14.31 -5.60
N ALA A 149 0.99 -15.03 -6.25
CA ALA A 149 0.92 -15.07 -7.71
C ALA A 149 0.65 -13.69 -8.32
N ILE A 150 -0.28 -12.92 -7.74
CA ILE A 150 -0.56 -11.56 -8.19
C ILE A 150 0.64 -10.65 -7.92
N LEU A 151 1.26 -10.74 -6.74
CA LEU A 151 2.45 -9.96 -6.40
C LEU A 151 3.61 -10.21 -7.39
N ILE A 152 3.86 -11.47 -7.75
CA ILE A 152 4.86 -11.84 -8.76
C ILE A 152 4.50 -11.21 -10.11
N TRP A 153 3.25 -11.33 -10.55
CA TRP A 153 2.80 -10.71 -11.79
C TRP A 153 2.96 -9.17 -11.77
N GLN A 154 2.61 -8.51 -10.68
CA GLN A 154 2.77 -7.06 -10.52
C GLN A 154 4.24 -6.64 -10.55
N TYR A 155 5.11 -7.40 -9.88
CA TYR A 155 6.55 -7.19 -9.92
C TYR A 155 7.08 -7.30 -11.35
N LEU A 156 6.72 -8.36 -12.08
CA LEU A 156 7.15 -8.56 -13.47
C LEU A 156 6.66 -7.42 -14.39
N LEU A 157 5.46 -6.91 -14.17
CA LEU A 157 4.95 -5.77 -14.94
C LEU A 157 5.71 -4.48 -14.64
N ILE A 158 6.02 -4.22 -13.36
CA ILE A 158 6.84 -3.06 -12.97
C ILE A 158 8.25 -3.17 -13.55
N ASP A 159 8.84 -4.38 -13.52
CA ASP A 159 10.16 -4.66 -14.08
C ASP A 159 10.17 -4.46 -15.60
N LEU A 160 9.15 -4.97 -16.30
CA LEU A 160 8.99 -4.76 -17.74
C LEU A 160 8.87 -3.27 -18.09
N CYS A 161 8.07 -2.51 -17.35
CA CYS A 161 7.96 -1.07 -17.58
C CYS A 161 9.27 -0.33 -17.27
N SER A 162 9.99 -0.74 -16.23
CA SER A 162 11.29 -0.17 -15.89
C SER A 162 12.33 -0.46 -16.97
N ALA A 163 12.36 -1.69 -17.49
CA ALA A 163 13.20 -2.09 -18.61
C ALA A 163 12.85 -1.31 -19.89
N ALA A 164 11.56 -1.15 -20.20
CA ALA A 164 11.11 -0.36 -21.34
C ALA A 164 11.52 1.12 -21.21
N SER A 165 11.42 1.71 -20.02
CA SER A 165 11.92 3.06 -19.76
C SER A 165 13.44 3.15 -19.90
N ALA A 166 14.19 2.14 -19.46
CA ALA A 166 15.64 2.11 -19.59
C ALA A 166 16.13 1.98 -21.05
N MET A 167 15.28 1.52 -21.97
CA MET A 167 15.59 1.47 -23.41
C MET A 167 15.47 2.82 -24.12
N GLN A 168 14.87 3.84 -23.48
CA GLN A 168 14.79 5.18 -24.06
C GLN A 168 16.17 5.82 -24.13
N SER A 169 16.49 6.42 -25.28
CA SER A 169 17.77 7.12 -25.44
C SER A 169 17.81 8.37 -24.57
N ALA A 170 18.99 8.70 -24.03
CA ALA A 170 19.15 9.88 -23.19
C ALA A 170 18.75 11.17 -23.90
N GLU A 171 19.03 11.27 -25.21
CA GLU A 171 18.64 12.40 -26.06
C GLU A 171 17.11 12.52 -26.18
N GLU A 172 16.40 11.40 -26.36
CA GLU A 172 14.94 11.40 -26.44
C GLU A 172 14.30 11.77 -25.10
N THR A 173 14.82 11.23 -23.99
CA THR A 173 14.37 11.58 -22.64
C THR A 173 14.60 13.06 -22.36
N GLU A 174 15.76 13.61 -22.71
CA GLU A 174 16.06 15.04 -22.53
C GLU A 174 15.15 15.92 -23.39
N ARG A 175 14.92 15.55 -24.65
CA ARG A 175 14.03 16.29 -25.57
C ARG A 175 12.57 16.31 -25.13
N LEU A 176 12.08 15.21 -24.56
CA LEU A 176 10.67 15.04 -24.17
C LEU A 176 10.40 15.45 -22.71
N GLN A 177 11.36 15.23 -21.81
CA GLN A 177 11.21 15.30 -20.35
C GLN A 177 12.41 15.95 -19.63
N GLY A 178 13.31 16.60 -20.36
CA GLY A 178 14.47 17.28 -19.78
C GLY A 178 14.11 18.43 -18.84
N ALA A 179 15.12 18.94 -18.13
CA ALA A 179 14.92 20.02 -17.16
C ALA A 179 14.37 21.29 -17.82
N GLY A 180 13.34 21.89 -17.21
CA GLY A 180 12.65 23.07 -17.74
C GLY A 180 11.53 22.73 -18.72
N MET A 181 11.47 21.50 -19.23
CA MET A 181 10.39 21.06 -20.11
C MET A 181 9.06 20.94 -19.37
N GLU A 182 9.06 20.78 -18.05
CA GLU A 182 7.85 20.78 -17.21
C GLU A 182 7.05 22.09 -17.30
N PHE A 183 7.70 23.21 -17.63
CA PHE A 183 7.07 24.53 -17.71
C PHE A 183 6.65 24.93 -19.13
N VAL A 184 7.09 24.19 -20.15
CA VAL A 184 6.76 24.49 -21.56
C VAL A 184 5.37 23.96 -21.88
N ILE A 185 4.31 24.68 -21.52
CA ILE A 185 2.92 24.23 -21.73
C ILE A 185 2.38 24.72 -23.08
N VAL A 186 2.46 26.02 -23.34
CA VAL A 186 1.82 26.66 -24.50
C VAL A 186 2.52 26.31 -25.82
N HIS A 187 3.85 26.19 -25.81
CA HIS A 187 4.66 25.92 -27.00
C HIS A 187 5.11 24.46 -27.12
N ALA A 188 4.50 23.55 -26.35
CA ALA A 188 4.85 22.13 -26.41
C ALA A 188 4.46 21.51 -27.75
N THR A 189 5.36 20.70 -28.30
CA THR A 189 5.10 19.94 -29.52
C THR A 189 4.08 18.82 -29.28
N ARG A 190 3.48 18.30 -30.35
CA ARG A 190 2.54 17.16 -30.27
C ARG A 190 3.17 15.95 -29.57
N GLU A 191 4.43 15.66 -29.86
CA GLU A 191 5.18 14.56 -29.26
C GLU A 191 5.37 14.76 -27.75
N GLN A 192 5.69 15.99 -27.32
CA GLN A 192 5.79 16.32 -25.89
C GLN A 192 4.46 16.17 -25.17
N TRP A 193 3.35 16.58 -25.80
CA TRP A 193 2.02 16.37 -25.24
C TRP A 193 1.66 14.90 -25.11
N ILE A 194 1.96 14.08 -26.12
CA ILE A 194 1.74 12.63 -26.08
C ILE A 194 2.61 12.00 -24.99
N ALA A 195 3.90 12.35 -24.92
CA ALA A 195 4.82 11.84 -23.91
C ALA A 195 4.36 12.22 -22.49
N ARG A 196 3.89 13.45 -22.27
CA ARG A 196 3.35 13.88 -20.98
C ARG A 196 2.07 13.17 -20.61
N LEU A 197 1.11 13.10 -21.53
CA LEU A 197 -0.16 12.44 -21.26
C LEU A 197 0.03 10.95 -20.99
N SER A 198 0.84 10.27 -21.81
CA SER A 198 1.17 8.86 -21.59
C SER A 198 1.91 8.65 -20.27
N THR A 199 2.92 9.45 -19.96
CA THR A 199 3.66 9.34 -18.69
C THR A 199 2.75 9.62 -17.50
N ALA A 200 1.89 10.64 -17.57
CA ALA A 200 0.94 10.95 -16.49
C ALA A 200 -0.06 9.83 -16.29
N VAL A 201 -0.67 9.30 -17.36
CA VAL A 201 -1.64 8.21 -17.27
C VAL A 201 -0.98 6.93 -16.76
N VAL A 202 0.17 6.54 -17.32
CA VAL A 202 0.88 5.34 -16.90
C VAL A 202 1.38 5.48 -15.46
N SER A 203 2.01 6.59 -15.10
CA SER A 203 2.55 6.77 -13.75
C SER A 203 1.43 6.84 -12.70
N TRP A 204 0.36 7.58 -12.98
CA TRP A 204 -0.68 7.82 -11.99
C TRP A 204 -1.67 6.66 -11.90
N PHE A 205 -2.22 6.18 -13.02
CA PHE A 205 -3.24 5.13 -13.00
C PHE A 205 -2.65 3.72 -12.92
N VAL A 206 -1.55 3.44 -13.63
CA VAL A 206 -0.97 2.10 -13.70
C VAL A 206 0.04 1.90 -12.57
N MET A 207 1.10 2.71 -12.54
CA MET A 207 2.21 2.52 -11.60
C MET A 207 1.81 2.77 -10.16
N SER A 208 1.15 3.90 -9.85
CA SER A 208 0.73 4.17 -8.47
C SER A 208 -0.20 3.08 -7.94
N ARG A 209 -1.16 2.62 -8.75
CA ARG A 209 -2.06 1.52 -8.35
C ARG A 209 -1.28 0.22 -8.14
N LEU A 210 -0.39 -0.16 -9.05
CA LEU A 210 0.43 -1.36 -8.92
C LEU A 210 1.31 -1.31 -7.69
N LEU A 211 1.95 -0.17 -7.40
CA LEU A 211 2.81 0.01 -6.23
C LEU A 211 2.00 -0.07 -4.93
N ILE A 212 0.87 0.64 -4.85
CA ILE A 212 0.02 0.61 -3.65
C ILE A 212 -0.55 -0.81 -3.42
N ASP A 213 -1.08 -1.44 -4.47
CA ASP A 213 -1.66 -2.77 -4.38
C ASP A 213 -0.57 -3.83 -4.06
N SER A 214 0.61 -3.77 -4.68
CA SER A 214 1.71 -4.71 -4.42
C SER A 214 2.22 -4.63 -2.99
N VAL A 215 2.37 -3.42 -2.42
CA VAL A 215 2.72 -3.24 -1.00
C VAL A 215 1.65 -3.87 -0.11
N ALA A 216 0.37 -3.60 -0.36
CA ALA A 216 -0.71 -4.20 0.43
C ALA A 216 -0.74 -5.73 0.32
N ARG A 217 -0.48 -6.30 -0.87
CA ARG A 217 -0.40 -7.74 -1.07
C ARG A 217 0.80 -8.36 -0.38
N LEU A 218 1.98 -7.77 -0.52
CA LEU A 218 3.20 -8.20 0.19
C LEU A 218 2.95 -8.23 1.69
N MET A 219 2.37 -7.17 2.25
CA MET A 219 2.01 -7.12 3.67
C MET A 219 1.00 -8.22 4.03
N SER A 220 -0.02 -8.46 3.21
CA SER A 220 -0.98 -9.53 3.45
C SER A 220 -0.30 -10.91 3.46
N VAL A 221 0.65 -11.16 2.57
CA VAL A 221 1.41 -12.42 2.51
C VAL A 221 2.25 -12.61 3.76
N VAL A 222 2.96 -11.56 4.21
CA VAL A 222 3.80 -11.64 5.41
C VAL A 222 2.95 -11.82 6.68
N ILE A 223 1.90 -11.02 6.86
CA ILE A 223 1.12 -11.01 8.11
C ILE A 223 0.19 -12.24 8.21
N VAL A 224 -0.48 -12.63 7.12
CA VAL A 224 -1.27 -13.88 7.08
C VAL A 224 -0.35 -15.11 7.06
N GLY A 225 0.81 -14.99 6.42
CA GLY A 225 1.84 -16.03 6.37
C GLY A 225 2.47 -16.32 7.73
N THR A 226 2.58 -15.33 8.62
CA THR A 226 3.03 -15.50 10.01
C THR A 226 1.91 -15.85 10.98
N GLY A 227 0.65 -15.77 10.56
CA GLY A 227 -0.52 -16.06 11.39
C GLY A 227 -0.92 -14.90 12.32
N MET A 228 -0.37 -13.71 12.12
CA MET A 228 -0.69 -12.51 12.91
C MET A 228 -2.09 -11.95 12.60
N SER A 229 -2.62 -12.22 11.41
CA SER A 229 -3.96 -11.81 10.98
C SER A 229 -4.61 -12.90 10.14
N ARG A 230 -5.95 -12.90 10.07
CA ARG A 230 -6.69 -13.85 9.22
C ARG A 230 -6.81 -13.32 7.80
N ALA A 231 -6.93 -14.23 6.83
CA ALA A 231 -7.04 -13.86 5.41
C ALA A 231 -8.29 -13.01 5.10
N GLU A 232 -9.37 -13.19 5.86
CA GLU A 232 -10.60 -12.38 5.77
C GLU A 232 -10.40 -10.90 6.14
N GLU A 233 -9.32 -10.58 6.84
CA GLU A 233 -8.99 -9.22 7.29
C GLU A 233 -8.25 -8.44 6.20
N TRP A 234 -8.01 -9.06 5.05
CA TRP A 234 -7.30 -8.49 3.90
C TRP A 234 -8.15 -8.56 2.62
N PRO A 235 -9.30 -7.85 2.58
CA PRO A 235 -10.07 -7.73 1.35
C PRO A 235 -9.26 -7.00 0.26
N PRO A 236 -9.62 -7.17 -1.02
CA PRO A 236 -8.94 -6.50 -2.13
C PRO A 236 -8.83 -4.98 -1.92
N MET A 237 -7.64 -4.43 -2.15
CA MET A 237 -7.38 -3.01 -1.95
C MET A 237 -8.08 -2.13 -2.99
N PHE A 238 -8.46 -2.63 -4.15
CA PHE A 238 -9.16 -1.84 -5.14
C PHE A 238 -10.34 -2.62 -5.70
N GLY A 239 -11.44 -1.91 -5.97
CA GLY A 239 -12.55 -2.42 -6.76
C GLY A 239 -12.21 -2.46 -8.25
N GLY A 240 -13.24 -2.67 -9.08
CA GLY A 240 -13.11 -2.60 -10.52
C GLY A 240 -12.66 -1.20 -10.95
N MET A 241 -11.73 -1.11 -11.90
CA MET A 241 -11.37 0.20 -12.48
C MET A 241 -12.56 0.85 -13.19
N GLY A 242 -13.47 0.04 -13.72
CA GLY A 242 -14.69 0.50 -14.36
C GLY A 242 -15.64 1.24 -13.44
N ASP A 243 -15.48 1.13 -12.11
CA ASP A 243 -16.32 1.83 -11.13
C ASP A 243 -15.82 3.27 -10.84
N ALA A 244 -14.61 3.61 -11.30
CA ALA A 244 -13.96 4.90 -11.04
C ALA A 244 -14.39 6.04 -11.99
N TYR A 245 -15.48 5.87 -12.73
CA TYR A 245 -15.99 6.87 -13.70
C TYR A 245 -16.69 8.07 -13.04
N THR A 246 -16.92 8.03 -11.72
CA THR A 246 -17.40 9.17 -10.93
C THR A 246 -16.40 9.47 -9.81
N LEU A 247 -16.33 10.74 -9.37
CA LEU A 247 -15.51 11.11 -8.21
C LEU A 247 -15.86 10.26 -6.98
N ARG A 248 -17.14 9.95 -6.79
CA ARG A 248 -17.59 9.11 -5.66
C ARG A 248 -17.24 7.63 -5.83
N GLY A 249 -17.14 7.12 -7.04
CA GLY A 249 -16.70 5.74 -7.29
C GLY A 249 -15.17 5.59 -7.27
N PHE A 250 -14.45 6.69 -7.50
CA PHE A 250 -13.00 6.75 -7.36
C PHE A 250 -12.54 6.68 -5.89
N TRP A 251 -13.25 7.36 -4.97
CA TRP A 251 -12.95 7.44 -3.53
C TRP A 251 -13.68 6.37 -2.71
#